data_AF-A0A6I2MJJ5-F1
#
_entry.id   AF-A0A6I2MJJ5-F1
#
_cell.length_a   1.000
_cell.length_b   1.000
_cell.length_c   1.000
_cell.angle_alpha   90.00
_cell.angle_beta   90.00
_cell.angle_gamma   90.00
#
_symmetry.space_group_name_H-M   'P 1'
#
loop_
_entity.id
_entity.type
_entity.pdbx_description
1 polymer ?
#
loop_
_entity_poly.entity_id
_entity_poly.type
_entity_poly.pdbx_seq_one_letter_code
_entity_poly.pdbx_strand_id
1 'polypeptide(L)'
;MKMRLPHAFLIMFVFILGSCSEESLDDANILEAKNDIEVENKLLDIVNDHRLSLGYTSLESSTLAYKYANEHNDYMIATGNLSHDGFSSRASSIAAEVNAEMVAENVAKDYTTANEAFENWLASSDHKKTMEGDFTHTAVSVKKDSEGNLYFTQLFYR
;
A
#
# COMPACT_ATOMS: atom_id res chain seq x y z
N MET A 1 -30.84 -69.37 -48.43
CA MET A 1 -31.79 -69.52 -47.31
C MET A 1 -31.09 -70.19 -46.13
N LYS A 2 -30.82 -69.43 -45.06
CA LYS A 2 -30.73 -69.86 -43.65
C LYS A 2 -30.51 -68.60 -42.81
N MET A 3 -31.59 -68.10 -42.22
CA MET A 3 -31.60 -67.12 -41.11
C MET A 3 -31.14 -67.80 -39.82
N ARG A 4 -30.53 -67.07 -38.87
CA ARG A 4 -30.79 -67.00 -37.39
C ARG A 4 -29.81 -65.96 -36.79
N LEU A 5 -30.26 -64.75 -36.44
CA LEU A 5 -30.73 -64.23 -35.13
C LEU A 5 -29.61 -63.48 -34.34
N PRO A 6 -29.84 -62.24 -33.88
CA PRO A 6 -28.80 -61.33 -33.42
C PRO A 6 -28.40 -61.62 -31.97
N HIS A 7 -27.11 -61.52 -31.67
CA HIS A 7 -26.61 -61.64 -30.30
C HIS A 7 -26.59 -60.25 -29.67
N ALA A 8 -27.46 -60.10 -28.68
CA ALA A 8 -27.60 -58.95 -27.82
C ALA A 8 -26.34 -58.69 -26.97
N PHE A 9 -26.05 -57.41 -26.81
CA PHE A 9 -25.52 -56.74 -25.60
C PHE A 9 -24.38 -57.41 -24.82
N LEU A 10 -23.23 -56.72 -24.78
CA LEU A 10 -22.79 -56.03 -23.56
C LEU A 10 -21.63 -55.06 -23.92
N ILE A 11 -21.96 -53.80 -24.21
CA ILE A 11 -20.93 -52.75 -24.22
C ILE A 11 -20.58 -52.48 -22.76
N MET A 12 -19.43 -52.98 -22.32
CA MET A 12 -18.86 -52.64 -21.02
C MET A 12 -18.38 -51.19 -21.10
N PHE A 13 -19.23 -50.26 -20.65
CA PHE A 13 -18.86 -48.87 -20.46
C PHE A 13 -17.96 -48.80 -19.24
N VAL A 14 -16.65 -48.83 -19.45
CA VAL A 14 -15.67 -48.55 -18.39
C VAL A 14 -15.70 -47.05 -18.15
N PHE A 15 -16.48 -46.62 -17.17
CA PHE A 15 -16.31 -45.31 -16.55
C PHE A 15 -15.02 -45.36 -15.73
N ILE A 16 -13.90 -45.00 -16.36
CA ILE A 16 -12.72 -44.56 -15.61
C ILE A 16 -13.10 -43.20 -15.05
N LEU A 17 -13.61 -43.19 -13.82
CA LEU A 17 -13.59 -41.98 -13.00
C LEU A 17 -12.11 -41.67 -12.78
N GLY A 18 -11.57 -40.81 -13.64
CA GLY A 18 -10.36 -40.07 -13.32
C GLY A 18 -10.69 -39.28 -12.07
N SER A 19 -10.25 -39.79 -10.93
CA SER A 19 -10.12 -39.00 -9.72
C SER A 19 -9.06 -37.95 -10.02
N CYS A 20 -9.48 -36.85 -10.65
CA CYS A 20 -8.81 -35.58 -10.43
C CYS A 20 -8.89 -35.38 -8.91
N SER A 21 -7.80 -35.73 -8.23
CA SER A 21 -7.49 -35.04 -6.99
C SER A 21 -7.55 -33.58 -7.37
N GLU A 22 -8.55 -32.85 -6.88
CA GLU A 22 -8.41 -31.42 -6.78
C GLU A 22 -7.22 -31.22 -5.86
N GLU A 23 -6.05 -31.03 -6.47
CA GLU A 23 -4.95 -30.37 -5.78
C GLU A 23 -5.54 -29.00 -5.43
N SER A 24 -6.03 -28.89 -4.20
CA SER A 24 -6.29 -27.61 -3.58
C SER A 24 -5.01 -26.83 -3.80
N LEU A 25 -5.10 -25.83 -4.66
CA LEU A 25 -4.11 -24.78 -4.76
C LEU A 25 -4.06 -24.21 -3.35
N ASP A 26 -3.11 -24.72 -2.57
CA ASP A 26 -2.70 -24.17 -1.30
C ASP A 26 -2.57 -22.68 -1.57
N ASP A 27 -3.35 -21.88 -0.84
CA ASP A 27 -3.33 -20.42 -0.85
C ASP A 27 -1.90 -19.99 -1.15
N ALA A 28 -1.66 -19.52 -2.37
CA ALA A 28 -0.49 -18.73 -2.64
C ALA A 28 -0.69 -17.55 -1.69
N ASN A 29 0.01 -17.61 -0.57
CA ASN A 29 -0.03 -16.65 0.51
C ASN A 29 0.44 -15.35 -0.11
N ILE A 30 -0.47 -14.62 -0.77
CA ILE A 30 -0.30 -13.22 -1.12
C ILE A 30 -0.20 -12.61 0.26
N LEU A 31 1.03 -12.44 0.72
CA LEU A 31 1.34 -11.65 1.89
C LEU A 31 0.84 -10.26 1.55
N GLU A 32 -0.43 -10.00 1.87
CA GLU A 32 -0.99 -8.66 1.75
C GLU A 32 -0.07 -7.77 2.58
N ALA A 33 0.53 -6.78 1.90
CA ALA A 33 1.40 -5.83 2.54
C ALA A 33 0.64 -5.16 3.68
N LYS A 34 1.09 -5.42 4.90
CA LYS A 34 0.40 -4.98 6.11
C LYS A 34 0.96 -3.63 6.56
N ASN A 35 0.07 -2.73 6.96
CA ASN A 35 0.44 -1.50 7.61
C ASN A 35 1.12 -1.73 8.96
N ASP A 36 2.19 -0.98 9.20
CA ASP A 36 2.83 -0.88 10.51
C ASP A 36 2.28 0.35 11.25
N ILE A 37 1.13 0.15 11.89
CA ILE A 37 0.38 1.21 12.59
C ILE A 37 1.20 1.86 13.73
N GLU A 38 2.10 1.10 14.36
CA GLU A 38 2.96 1.64 15.42
C GLU A 38 3.97 2.64 14.85
N VAL A 39 4.62 2.28 13.73
CA VAL A 39 5.55 3.17 13.03
C VAL A 39 4.83 4.37 12.43
N GLU A 40 3.63 4.19 11.87
CA GLU A 40 2.80 5.29 11.33
C GLU A 40 2.51 6.36 12.40
N ASN A 41 1.94 5.94 13.53
CA ASN A 41 1.59 6.84 14.62
C ASN A 41 2.84 7.51 15.19
N LYS A 42 3.91 6.73 15.42
CA LYS A 42 5.15 7.27 15.97
C LYS A 42 5.79 8.32 15.06
N LEU A 43 5.79 8.09 13.75
CA LEU A 43 6.34 9.03 12.77
C LEU A 43 5.50 10.31 12.71
N LEU A 44 4.17 10.20 12.73
CA LEU A 44 3.30 11.37 12.79
C LEU A 44 3.56 12.21 14.06
N ASP A 45 3.68 11.57 15.23
CA ASP A 45 3.99 12.25 16.48
C ASP A 45 5.31 13.00 16.41
N ILE A 46 6.38 12.37 15.89
CA ILE A 46 7.70 13.00 15.75
C ILE A 46 7.65 14.22 14.82
N VAL A 47 6.94 14.11 13.69
CA VAL A 47 6.78 15.24 12.75
C VAL A 47 6.02 16.39 13.42
N ASN A 48 4.98 16.10 14.19
CA ASN A 48 4.23 17.13 14.91
C ASN A 48 5.04 17.75 16.06
N ASP A 49 5.79 16.97 16.81
CA ASP A 49 6.71 17.47 17.85
C ASP A 49 7.78 18.40 17.25
N HIS A 50 8.36 18.02 16.10
CA HIS A 50 9.29 18.85 15.35
C HIS A 50 8.65 20.18 14.95
N ARG A 51 7.45 20.14 14.35
CA ARG A 51 6.71 21.35 13.96
C ARG A 51 6.43 22.28 15.15
N LEU A 52 5.96 21.72 16.26
CA LEU A 52 5.69 22.47 17.49
C LEU A 52 6.97 23.11 18.05
N SER A 53 8.11 22.43 17.98
CA SER A 53 9.41 22.97 18.44
C SER A 53 9.86 24.22 17.67
N LEU A 54 9.40 24.36 16.43
CA LEU A 54 9.67 25.51 15.56
C LEU A 54 8.58 26.58 15.64
N GLY A 55 7.53 26.38 16.44
CA GLY A 55 6.41 27.31 16.59
C GLY A 55 5.30 27.16 15.52
N TYR A 56 5.32 26.09 14.72
CA TYR A 56 4.21 25.76 13.82
C TYR A 56 3.08 25.04 14.58
N THR A 57 1.90 24.95 13.96
CA THR A 57 0.81 24.12 14.46
C THR A 57 1.02 22.65 14.10
N SER A 58 0.53 21.76 14.95
CA SER A 58 0.41 20.34 14.64
C SER A 58 -0.53 20.13 13.44
N LEU A 59 -0.21 19.13 12.63
CA LEU A 59 -1.04 18.67 11.51
C LEU A 59 -2.14 17.74 12.03
N GLU A 60 -3.35 17.92 11.50
CA GLU A 60 -4.50 17.07 11.79
C GLU A 60 -4.46 15.79 10.94
N SER A 61 -4.70 14.63 11.55
CA SER A 61 -4.76 13.36 10.84
C SER A 61 -5.96 13.32 9.89
N SER A 62 -5.72 12.94 8.63
CA SER A 62 -6.74 12.85 7.59
C SER A 62 -6.90 11.43 7.06
N THR A 63 -8.11 10.89 7.14
CA THR A 63 -8.45 9.58 6.57
C THR A 63 -8.35 9.56 5.05
N LEU A 64 -8.61 10.71 4.41
CA LEU A 64 -8.47 10.86 2.96
C LEU A 64 -7.00 10.77 2.53
N ALA A 65 -6.12 11.54 3.20
CA ALA A 65 -4.68 11.46 2.93
C ALA A 65 -4.16 10.05 3.24
N TYR A 66 -4.65 9.40 4.30
CA TYR A 66 -4.24 8.04 4.66
C TYR A 66 -4.58 7.02 3.58
N LYS A 67 -5.78 7.11 2.99
CA LYS A 67 -6.20 6.27 1.86
C LYS A 67 -5.21 6.40 0.69
N TYR A 68 -4.91 7.61 0.25
CA TYR A 68 -4.01 7.82 -0.88
C TYR A 68 -2.55 7.46 -0.58
N ALA A 69 -2.10 7.67 0.65
CA ALA A 69 -0.76 7.24 1.08
C ALA A 69 -0.65 5.71 1.10
N ASN A 70 -1.71 5.01 1.51
CA ASN A 70 -1.78 3.55 1.47
C ASN A 70 -1.73 3.01 0.05
N GLU A 71 -2.56 3.55 -0.84
CA GLU A 71 -2.59 3.17 -2.25
C GLU A 71 -1.22 3.38 -2.92
N HIS A 72 -0.51 4.46 -2.57
CA HIS A 72 0.83 4.71 -3.10
C HIS A 72 1.89 3.75 -2.55
N ASN A 73 1.82 3.39 -1.26
CA ASN A 73 2.68 2.35 -0.72
C ASN A 73 2.43 0.99 -1.40
N ASP A 74 1.18 0.64 -1.69
CA ASP A 74 0.86 -0.58 -2.45
C ASP A 74 1.51 -0.56 -3.85
N TYR A 75 1.48 0.59 -4.52
CA TYR A 75 2.15 0.78 -5.80
C TYR A 75 3.68 0.66 -5.69
N MET A 76 4.30 1.32 -4.71
CA MET A 76 5.75 1.25 -4.52
C MET A 76 6.21 -0.17 -4.15
N ILE A 77 5.41 -0.92 -3.38
CA ILE A 77 5.68 -2.33 -3.07
C ILE A 77 5.54 -3.19 -4.33
N ALA A 78 4.46 -3.02 -5.10
CA ALA A 78 4.23 -3.79 -6.32
C ALA A 78 5.32 -3.57 -7.39
N THR A 79 5.90 -2.37 -7.44
CA THR A 79 7.00 -2.04 -8.37
C THR A 79 8.39 -2.26 -7.78
N GLY A 80 8.49 -2.42 -6.45
CA GLY A 80 9.74 -2.48 -5.70
C GLY A 80 10.53 -1.15 -5.66
N ASN A 81 9.98 -0.06 -6.21
CA ASN A 81 10.70 1.19 -6.44
C ASN A 81 10.16 2.34 -5.59
N LEU A 82 11.08 3.10 -4.99
CA LEU A 82 10.76 4.41 -4.42
C LEU A 82 10.47 5.39 -5.55
N SER A 83 9.29 6.00 -5.55
CA SER A 83 8.90 6.95 -6.59
C SER A 83 7.80 7.92 -6.13
N HIS A 84 7.62 9.00 -6.88
CA HIS A 84 6.47 9.90 -6.81
C HIS A 84 5.48 9.67 -7.95
N ASP A 85 5.53 8.52 -8.62
CA ASP A 85 4.69 8.23 -9.79
C ASP A 85 3.21 8.42 -9.46
N GLY A 86 2.48 9.12 -10.30
CA GLY A 86 1.06 9.40 -10.09
C GLY A 86 0.75 10.53 -9.11
N PHE A 87 1.76 11.22 -8.54
CA PHE A 87 1.55 12.28 -7.55
C PHE A 87 0.56 13.37 -8.01
N SER A 88 0.68 13.87 -9.25
CA SER A 88 -0.25 14.89 -9.77
C SER A 88 -1.71 14.42 -9.77
N SER A 89 -1.96 13.13 -10.02
CA SER A 89 -3.31 12.54 -9.99
C SER A 89 -3.83 12.40 -8.56
N ARG A 90 -2.98 11.91 -7.64
CA ARG A 90 -3.31 11.84 -6.20
C ARG A 90 -3.61 13.22 -5.63
N ALA A 91 -2.74 14.19 -5.90
CA ALA A 91 -2.91 15.58 -5.45
C ALA A 91 -4.19 16.21 -5.99
N SER A 92 -4.50 16.00 -7.28
CA SER A 92 -5.75 16.51 -7.88
C SER A 92 -6.98 15.86 -7.26
N SER A 93 -6.92 14.56 -6.92
CA SER A 93 -8.03 13.85 -6.28
C SER A 93 -8.26 14.36 -4.85
N ILE A 94 -7.21 14.53 -4.06
CA ILE A 94 -7.29 15.14 -2.72
C ILE A 94 -7.88 16.56 -2.83
N ALA A 95 -7.35 17.39 -3.73
CA ALA A 95 -7.84 18.74 -3.93
C ALA A 95 -9.31 18.78 -4.33
N ALA A 96 -9.78 17.85 -5.19
CA ALA A 96 -11.18 17.79 -5.60
C ALA A 96 -12.12 17.36 -4.46
N GLU A 97 -11.69 16.49 -3.56
CA GLU A 97 -12.52 15.97 -2.47
C GLU A 97 -12.65 16.94 -1.28
N VAL A 98 -11.59 17.68 -0.96
CA VAL A 98 -11.57 18.59 0.21
C VAL A 98 -11.38 20.06 -0.13
N ASN A 99 -11.36 20.42 -1.42
CA ASN A 99 -11.03 21.77 -1.91
C ASN A 99 -9.66 22.27 -1.43
N ALA A 100 -8.67 21.38 -1.36
CA ALA A 100 -7.32 21.75 -0.94
C ALA A 100 -6.68 22.73 -1.94
N GLU A 101 -6.04 23.77 -1.41
CA GLU A 101 -5.28 24.77 -2.17
C GLU A 101 -3.89 24.26 -2.52
N MET A 102 -3.34 23.38 -1.68
CA MET A 102 -2.01 22.80 -1.87
C MET A 102 -1.94 21.38 -1.31
N VAL A 103 -1.18 20.53 -2.00
CA VAL A 103 -0.89 19.15 -1.60
C VAL A 103 0.60 18.88 -1.80
N ALA A 104 1.22 18.14 -0.88
CA ALA A 104 2.61 17.69 -0.99
C ALA A 104 2.78 16.26 -0.48
N GLU A 105 3.93 15.67 -0.80
CA GLU A 105 4.26 14.28 -0.50
C GLU A 105 5.73 14.15 -0.13
N ASN A 106 5.99 13.38 0.92
CA ASN A 106 7.29 12.78 1.20
C ASN A 106 7.16 11.26 1.07
N VAL A 107 8.15 10.62 0.45
CA VAL A 107 8.25 9.16 0.38
C VAL A 107 9.58 8.69 0.94
N ALA A 108 9.63 7.46 1.44
CA ALA A 108 10.85 6.80 1.83
C ALA A 108 10.75 5.28 1.70
N LYS A 109 11.91 4.62 1.66
CA LYS A 109 12.06 3.16 1.65
C LYS A 109 13.31 2.79 2.46
N ASP A 110 13.37 1.55 2.93
CA ASP A 110 14.56 0.89 3.52
C ASP A 110 15.01 1.47 4.87
N TYR A 111 14.14 2.20 5.55
CA TYR A 111 14.32 2.57 6.96
C TYR A 111 13.62 1.56 7.86
N THR A 112 14.17 1.36 9.05
CA THR A 112 13.70 0.35 9.99
C THR A 112 12.80 0.93 11.08
N THR A 113 12.86 2.24 11.31
CA THR A 113 12.12 2.91 12.39
C THR A 113 11.58 4.28 11.96
N ALA A 114 10.56 4.77 12.68
CA ALA A 114 10.03 6.12 12.53
C ALA A 114 11.12 7.20 12.73
N ASN A 115 11.98 7.06 13.74
CA ASN A 115 13.07 8.01 13.98
C ASN A 115 14.04 8.05 12.80
N GLU A 116 14.43 6.89 12.26
CA GLU A 116 15.34 6.83 11.12
C GLU A 116 14.75 7.49 9.87
N ALA A 117 13.47 7.21 9.57
CA ALA A 117 12.77 7.87 8.46
C ALA A 117 12.71 9.38 8.65
N PHE A 118 12.36 9.84 9.86
CA PHE A 118 12.29 11.26 10.20
C PHE A 118 13.64 11.97 10.04
N GLU A 119 14.72 11.44 10.61
CA GLU A 119 16.05 12.05 10.53
C GLU A 119 16.54 12.17 9.08
N ASN A 120 16.25 11.16 8.24
CA ASN A 120 16.59 11.21 6.82
C ASN A 120 15.74 12.23 6.05
N TRP A 121 14.45 12.33 6.34
CA TRP A 121 13.63 13.41 5.78
C TRP A 121 14.10 14.79 6.26
N LEU A 122 14.51 14.93 7.52
CA LEU A 122 15.03 16.17 8.07
C LEU A 122 16.36 16.59 7.42
N ALA A 123 17.21 15.62 7.05
CA ALA A 123 18.47 15.86 6.36
C ALA A 123 18.30 16.25 4.87
N SER A 124 17.15 15.94 4.26
CA SER A 124 16.82 16.35 2.90
C SER A 124 16.14 17.73 2.90
N SER A 125 16.69 18.69 2.14
CA SER A 125 16.14 20.04 2.07
C SER A 125 14.68 20.05 1.59
N ASP A 126 14.34 19.18 0.64
CA ASP A 126 13.01 19.13 0.04
C ASP A 126 12.01 18.47 0.99
N HIS A 127 12.35 17.33 1.59
CA HIS A 127 11.47 16.65 2.54
C HIS A 127 11.25 17.49 3.81
N LYS A 128 12.33 18.10 4.33
CA LYS A 128 12.25 19.03 5.46
C LYS A 128 11.31 20.20 5.16
N LYS A 129 11.47 20.83 4.00
CA LYS A 129 10.61 21.95 3.57
C LYS A 129 9.14 21.54 3.51
N THR A 130 8.84 20.32 3.07
CA THR A 130 7.46 19.79 3.09
C THR A 130 6.93 19.62 4.52
N MET A 131 7.71 18.99 5.42
CA MET A 131 7.29 18.79 6.81
C MET A 131 7.08 20.10 7.58
N GLU A 132 7.85 21.14 7.23
CA GLU A 132 7.77 22.48 7.81
C GLU A 132 6.83 23.41 7.02
N GLY A 133 6.15 22.88 6.00
CA GLY A 133 5.25 23.65 5.14
C GLY A 133 3.98 24.11 5.87
N ASP A 134 3.31 25.10 5.27
CA ASP A 134 2.06 25.67 5.79
C ASP A 134 0.85 24.79 5.41
N PHE A 135 0.84 23.58 5.96
CA PHE A 135 -0.21 22.58 5.83
C PHE A 135 -1.04 22.50 7.12
N THR A 136 -2.29 22.05 6.98
CA THR A 136 -3.20 21.86 8.12
C THR A 136 -3.48 20.38 8.40
N HIS A 137 -3.44 19.54 7.36
CA HIS A 137 -3.75 18.12 7.47
C HIS A 137 -2.62 17.26 6.91
N THR A 138 -2.53 16.03 7.43
CA THR A 138 -1.57 15.04 6.96
C THR A 138 -2.06 13.61 7.17
N ALA A 139 -1.36 12.66 6.58
CA ALA A 139 -1.38 11.27 7.03
C ALA A 139 -0.05 10.62 6.71
N VAL A 140 0.35 9.65 7.54
CA VAL A 140 1.50 8.78 7.32
C VAL A 140 0.96 7.37 7.09
N SER A 141 1.35 6.74 5.97
CA SER A 141 1.21 5.31 5.77
C SER A 141 2.59 4.66 5.74
N VAL A 142 2.72 3.53 6.42
CA VAL A 142 3.92 2.69 6.42
C VAL A 142 3.51 1.25 6.18
N LYS A 143 4.01 0.61 5.11
CA LYS A 143 3.73 -0.79 4.79
C LYS A 143 5.01 -1.61 4.68
N LYS A 144 4.92 -2.88 5.09
CA LYS A 144 5.98 -3.89 4.89
C LYS A 144 5.74 -4.67 3.61
N ASP A 145 6.77 -4.83 2.80
CA ASP A 145 6.76 -5.84 1.74
C ASP A 145 7.01 -7.26 2.30
N SER A 146 7.03 -8.26 1.41
CA SER A 146 7.28 -9.66 1.77
C SER A 146 8.70 -9.94 2.30
N GLU A 147 9.65 -9.04 2.06
CA GLU A 147 11.03 -9.13 2.53
C GLU A 147 11.22 -8.39 3.87
N GLY A 148 10.19 -7.68 4.33
CA GLY A 148 10.19 -6.88 5.55
C GLY A 148 10.70 -5.46 5.37
N ASN A 149 10.95 -5.01 4.14
CA ASN A 149 11.33 -3.63 3.87
C ASN A 149 10.12 -2.71 4.08
N LEU A 150 10.35 -1.59 4.75
CA LEU A 150 9.31 -0.58 4.99
C LEU A 150 9.27 0.44 3.85
N TYR A 151 8.05 0.75 3.41
CA TYR A 151 7.73 1.82 2.48
C TYR A 151 6.90 2.86 3.22
N PHE A 152 7.26 4.12 3.06
CA PHE A 152 6.66 5.24 3.77
C PHE A 152 6.11 6.23 2.75
N THR A 153 4.89 6.69 2.98
CA THR A 153 4.31 7.82 2.28
C THR A 153 3.67 8.73 3.31
N GLN A 154 4.08 10.00 3.32
CA GLN A 154 3.40 11.05 4.07
C GLN A 154 2.83 12.07 3.10
N LEU A 155 1.51 12.27 3.18
CA LEU A 155 0.79 13.27 2.39
C LEU A 155 0.40 14.44 3.27
N PHE A 156 0.41 15.64 2.69
CA PHE A 156 0.08 16.88 3.35
C PHE A 156 -0.90 17.66 2.49
N TYR A 157 -1.86 18.34 3.10
CA TYR A 157 -2.69 19.30 2.38
C TYR A 157 -3.16 20.45 3.27
N ARG A 158 -3.63 21.50 2.61
CA ARG A 158 -4.34 22.63 3.22
C ARG A 158 -5.54 23.00 2.39
#